data_AF-A0A9Q7KED5-F1
#
_entry.id   AF-A0A9Q7KED5-F1
#
_cell.length_a   1.000
_cell.length_b   1.000
_cell.length_c   1.000
_cell.angle_alpha   90.00
_cell.angle_beta   90.00
_cell.angle_gamma   90.00
#
_symmetry.space_group_name_H-M   'P 1'
#
loop_
_entity.id
_entity.type
_entity.pdbx_description
1 polymer ?
#
loop_
_entity_poly.entity_id
_entity_poly.type
_entity_poly.pdbx_seq_one_letter_code
_entity_poly.pdbx_strand_id
1 'polypeptide(L)'
;MFKFELGQQVSIKSSGEKGAVEACAKYIASGNHYYIHYRAADGRAVTKWFEEHHIEVCDQNTTESTDSITEIGAQIESLIKRVCDALQKQGEEAQVQREFLMKHLQLQMEKLKEQPSIPE
;
A
#
# COMPACT_ATOMS: atom_id res chain seq x y z
N MET A 1 -2.59 -13.07 -37.31
CA MET A 1 -2.10 -13.33 -35.95
C MET A 1 -3.28 -13.22 -35.01
N PHE A 2 -3.32 -14.02 -33.94
CA PHE A 2 -4.38 -13.89 -32.94
C PHE A 2 -4.06 -12.72 -32.00
N LYS A 3 -5.08 -11.95 -31.61
CA LYS A 3 -4.98 -10.86 -30.64
C LYS A 3 -4.83 -11.34 -29.19
N PHE A 4 -5.44 -12.48 -28.88
CA PHE A 4 -5.41 -13.10 -27.55
C PHE A 4 -4.71 -14.46 -27.59
N GLU A 5 -4.05 -14.82 -26.50
CA GLU A 5 -3.32 -16.07 -26.32
C GLU A 5 -4.17 -17.12 -25.59
N LEU A 6 -3.81 -18.40 -25.75
CA LEU A 6 -4.42 -19.48 -24.97
C LEU A 6 -4.07 -19.32 -23.49
N GLY A 7 -5.06 -19.54 -22.62
CA GLY A 7 -4.95 -19.30 -21.18
C GLY A 7 -5.07 -17.84 -20.78
N GLN A 8 -5.14 -16.89 -21.72
CA GLN A 8 -5.31 -15.48 -21.39
C GLN A 8 -6.70 -15.21 -20.82
N GLN A 9 -6.74 -14.40 -19.77
CA GLN A 9 -7.97 -13.98 -19.13
C GLN A 9 -8.59 -12.79 -19.86
N VAL A 10 -9.87 -12.94 -20.18
CA VAL A 10 -10.64 -12.01 -21.00
C VAL A 10 -12.00 -11.74 -20.36
N SER A 11 -12.56 -10.58 -20.70
CA SER A 11 -13.91 -10.17 -20.32
C SER A 11 -14.80 -10.12 -21.56
N ILE A 12 -16.03 -10.61 -21.43
CA ILE A 12 -17.06 -10.52 -22.47
C ILE A 12 -17.70 -9.14 -22.36
N LYS A 13 -17.55 -8.29 -23.39
CA LYS A 13 -17.93 -6.87 -23.31
C LYS A 13 -19.42 -6.63 -23.02
N SER A 14 -20.30 -7.50 -23.50
CA SER A 14 -21.75 -7.33 -23.37
C SER A 14 -22.27 -7.66 -21.97
N SER A 15 -21.67 -8.63 -21.28
CA SER A 15 -22.12 -9.11 -19.98
C SER A 15 -21.18 -8.75 -18.83
N GLY A 16 -19.93 -8.39 -19.12
CA GLY A 16 -18.87 -8.22 -18.13
C GLY A 16 -18.38 -9.55 -17.51
N GLU A 17 -18.84 -10.69 -18.03
CA GLU A 17 -18.43 -12.00 -17.55
C GLU A 17 -16.98 -12.28 -17.94
N LYS A 18 -16.23 -12.83 -16.99
CA LYS A 18 -14.79 -13.07 -17.13
C LYS A 18 -14.51 -14.56 -17.30
N GLY A 19 -13.57 -14.89 -18.18
CA GLY A 19 -13.18 -16.26 -18.46
C GLY A 19 -11.83 -16.36 -19.16
N ALA A 20 -11.43 -17.59 -19.46
CA ALA A 20 -10.14 -17.91 -20.07
C ALA A 20 -10.32 -18.34 -21.52
N VAL A 21 -9.40 -17.93 -22.39
CA VAL A 21 -9.33 -18.42 -23.78
C VAL A 21 -8.78 -19.85 -23.80
N GLU A 22 -9.58 -20.81 -24.24
CA GLU A 22 -9.19 -22.23 -24.36
C GLU A 22 -8.87 -22.64 -25.79
N ALA A 23 -9.40 -21.93 -26.80
CA ALA A 23 -9.08 -22.19 -28.20
C ALA A 23 -9.18 -20.92 -29.05
N CYS A 24 -8.43 -20.92 -30.16
CA CYS A 24 -8.45 -19.86 -31.16
C CYS A 24 -8.78 -20.46 -32.53
N ALA A 25 -9.71 -19.86 -33.26
CA ALA A 25 -10.11 -20.28 -34.59
C ALA A 25 -10.06 -19.13 -35.58
N LYS A 26 -9.62 -19.43 -36.81
CA LYS A 26 -9.60 -18.49 -37.93
C LYS A 26 -10.60 -18.95 -38.97
N TYR A 27 -11.47 -18.04 -39.41
CA TYR A 27 -12.47 -18.30 -40.42
C TYR A 27 -12.12 -17.62 -41.74
N ILE A 28 -12.74 -18.08 -42.83
CA ILE A 28 -12.54 -17.49 -44.17
C ILE A 28 -13.37 -16.21 -44.33
N ALA A 29 -14.60 -16.21 -43.81
CA ALA A 29 -15.58 -15.14 -44.01
C ALA A 29 -15.71 -14.17 -42.81
N SER A 30 -15.08 -14.48 -41.67
CA SER A 30 -15.12 -13.66 -40.46
C SER A 30 -13.72 -13.51 -39.85
N GLY A 31 -13.62 -12.66 -38.83
CA GLY A 31 -12.36 -12.42 -38.10
C GLY A 31 -11.89 -13.63 -37.28
N ASN A 32 -10.97 -13.40 -36.34
CA ASN A 32 -10.59 -14.43 -35.38
C ASN A 32 -11.71 -14.65 -34.36
N HIS A 33 -11.93 -15.91 -33.97
CA HIS A 33 -12.84 -16.27 -32.88
C HIS A 33 -12.07 -16.98 -31.78
N TYR A 34 -12.61 -16.86 -30.57
CA TYR A 34 -12.01 -17.34 -29.34
C TYR A 34 -13.04 -18.16 -28.57
N TYR A 35 -12.64 -19.35 -28.15
CA TYR A 35 -13.46 -20.22 -27.30
C TYR A 35 -13.14 -19.89 -25.85
N ILE A 36 -14.13 -19.44 -25.10
CA ILE A 36 -13.94 -18.95 -23.75
C ILE A 36 -14.71 -19.84 -22.77
N HIS A 37 -14.02 -20.30 -21.73
CA HIS A 37 -14.63 -20.89 -20.55
C HIS A 37 -14.82 -19.81 -19.48
N TYR A 38 -16.07 -19.55 -19.09
CA TYR A 38 -16.41 -18.47 -18.16
C TYR A 38 -17.53 -18.92 -17.20
N ARG A 39 -17.67 -18.19 -16.10
CA ARG A 39 -18.81 -18.35 -15.19
C ARG A 39 -19.89 -17.36 -15.61
N ALA A 40 -21.04 -17.88 -16.01
CA ALA A 40 -22.18 -17.07 -16.36
C ALA A 40 -22.81 -16.39 -15.12
N ALA A 41 -23.62 -15.36 -15.34
CA ALA A 41 -24.29 -14.61 -14.27
C ALA A 41 -25.21 -15.49 -13.38
N ASP A 42 -25.70 -16.61 -13.91
CA ASP A 42 -26.48 -17.62 -13.15
C ASP A 42 -25.60 -18.57 -12.31
N GLY A 43 -24.27 -18.37 -12.33
CA GLY A 43 -23.29 -19.14 -11.58
C GLY A 43 -22.82 -20.41 -12.29
N ARG A 44 -23.31 -20.73 -13.49
CA ARG A 44 -22.92 -21.94 -14.21
C ARG A 44 -21.60 -21.75 -14.96
N ALA A 45 -20.84 -22.84 -15.08
CA ALA A 45 -19.69 -22.91 -15.98
C ALA A 45 -20.20 -23.08 -17.41
N VAL A 46 -19.83 -22.15 -18.30
CA VAL A 46 -20.27 -22.11 -19.69
C VAL A 46 -19.05 -21.97 -20.60
N THR A 47 -19.13 -22.60 -21.76
CA THR A 47 -18.14 -22.44 -22.83
C THR A 47 -18.81 -21.97 -24.11
N LYS A 48 -18.25 -20.94 -24.76
CA LYS A 48 -18.82 -20.40 -26.00
C LYS A 48 -17.77 -19.72 -26.87
N TRP A 49 -18.02 -19.71 -28.18
CA TRP A 49 -17.23 -18.96 -29.15
C TRP A 49 -17.65 -17.48 -29.19
N PHE A 50 -16.68 -16.60 -29.17
CA PHE A 50 -16.83 -15.15 -29.30
C PHE A 50 -15.92 -14.63 -30.41
N GLU A 51 -16.37 -13.59 -31.10
CA GLU A 51 -15.53 -12.86 -32.05
C GLU A 51 -14.55 -11.94 -31.31
N GLU A 52 -13.42 -11.65 -31.96
CA GLU A 52 -12.36 -10.78 -31.41
C GLU A 52 -12.88 -9.45 -30.85
N HIS A 53 -13.92 -8.88 -31.45
CA HIS A 53 -14.46 -7.58 -31.04
C HIS A 53 -15.39 -7.65 -29.82
N HIS A 54 -15.93 -8.82 -29.49
CA HIS A 54 -16.84 -9.05 -28.37
C HIS A 54 -16.13 -9.22 -27.02
N ILE A 55 -14.80 -9.32 -27.05
CA ILE A 55 -13.99 -9.62 -25.87
C ILE A 55 -12.86 -8.62 -25.71
N GLU A 56 -12.37 -8.49 -24.49
CA GLU A 56 -11.25 -7.62 -24.13
C GLU A 56 -10.37 -8.27 -23.07
N VAL A 57 -9.15 -7.77 -22.93
CA VAL A 57 -8.23 -8.27 -21.90
C VAL A 57 -8.83 -7.99 -20.53
N CYS A 58 -8.93 -9.01 -19.69
CA CYS A 58 -9.24 -8.81 -18.29
C CYS A 58 -7.92 -8.47 -17.59
N ASP A 59 -7.73 -7.22 -17.20
CA ASP A 59 -6.57 -6.85 -16.39
C ASP A 59 -6.59 -7.65 -15.08
N GLN A 60 -5.67 -8.61 -14.97
CA GLN A 60 -5.44 -9.37 -13.74
C GLN A 60 -4.44 -8.69 -12.81
N ASN A 61 -4.00 -7.47 -13.14
CA ASN A 61 -3.06 -6.72 -12.32
C ASN A 61 -3.74 -5.52 -11.65
N THR A 62 -3.91 -5.69 -10.33
CA THR A 62 -3.65 -4.66 -9.32
C THR A 62 -4.75 -3.63 -9.06
N THR A 63 -5.89 -4.08 -8.52
CA THR A 63 -6.77 -3.23 -7.70
C THR A 63 -7.17 -3.89 -6.37
N GLU A 64 -6.34 -4.79 -5.85
CA GLU A 64 -6.38 -5.21 -4.45
C GLU A 64 -5.03 -4.94 -3.75
N SER A 65 -3.92 -4.95 -4.51
CA SER A 65 -2.59 -4.64 -3.97
C SER A 65 -2.30 -3.14 -3.80
N THR A 66 -2.90 -2.23 -4.57
CA THR A 66 -2.61 -0.79 -4.39
C THR A 66 -3.20 -0.23 -3.10
N ASP A 67 -4.41 -0.64 -2.73
CA ASP A 67 -5.05 -0.19 -1.48
C ASP A 67 -4.24 -0.68 -0.27
N SER A 68 -3.76 -1.93 -0.33
CA SER A 68 -2.86 -2.49 0.67
C SER A 68 -1.52 -1.75 0.73
N ILE A 69 -0.94 -1.35 -0.41
CA ILE A 69 0.32 -0.58 -0.46
C ILE A 69 0.13 0.83 0.11
N THR A 70 -0.98 1.50 -0.21
CA THR A 70 -1.31 2.83 0.34
C THR A 70 -1.57 2.76 1.84
N GLU A 71 -2.28 1.74 2.31
CA GLU A 71 -2.53 1.48 3.73
C GLU A 71 -1.22 1.21 4.49
N ILE A 72 -0.34 0.39 3.92
CA ILE A 72 1.01 0.15 4.48
C ILE A 72 1.80 1.46 4.52
N GLY A 73 1.73 2.29 3.47
CA GLY A 73 2.37 3.60 3.43
C GLY A 73 1.91 4.51 4.58
N ALA A 74 0.60 4.61 4.80
CA ALA A 74 0.02 5.41 5.90
C ALA A 74 0.43 4.88 7.28
N GLN A 75 0.52 3.55 7.45
CA GLN A 75 0.99 2.94 8.69
C GLN A 75 2.46 3.26 8.98
N ILE A 76 3.33 3.24 7.94
CA ILE A 76 4.74 3.60 8.07
C ILE A 76 4.88 5.07 8.47
N GLU A 77 4.18 5.99 7.81
CA GLU A 77 4.24 7.42 8.14
C GLU A 77 3.78 7.68 9.59
N SER A 78 2.70 7.02 10.03
CA SER A 78 2.21 7.09 11.40
C SER A 78 3.22 6.58 12.43
N LEU A 79 3.94 5.50 12.12
CA LEU A 79 5.00 4.95 12.98
C LEU A 79 6.18 5.91 13.05
N ILE A 80 6.64 6.45 11.92
CA ILE A 80 7.73 7.44 11.86
C ILE A 80 7.38 8.64 12.75
N LYS A 81 6.17 9.19 12.60
CA LYS A 81 5.74 10.33 13.39
C LYS A 81 5.79 10.04 14.90
N ARG A 82 5.26 8.88 15.32
CA ARG A 82 5.27 8.47 16.74
C ARG A 82 6.69 8.34 17.30
N VAL A 83 7.61 7.78 16.52
CA VAL A 83 9.03 7.66 16.93
C VAL A 83 9.69 9.02 17.03
N CYS A 84 9.48 9.91 16.05
CA CYS A 84 10.01 11.27 16.08
C CYS A 84 9.50 12.05 17.31
N ASP A 85 8.19 12.01 17.57
CA ASP A 85 7.57 12.70 18.71
C ASP A 85 8.16 12.17 20.05
N ALA A 86 8.35 10.85 20.17
CA ALA A 86 8.93 10.23 21.36
C ALA A 86 10.40 10.62 21.60
N LEU A 87 11.21 10.64 20.54
CA LEU A 87 12.62 11.06 20.62
C LEU A 87 12.74 12.54 20.99
N GLN A 88 11.88 13.39 20.44
CA GLN A 88 11.86 14.81 20.77
C GLN A 88 11.50 15.04 22.24
N LYS A 89 10.48 14.34 22.74
CA LYS A 89 10.09 14.39 24.15
C LYS A 89 11.23 13.95 25.08
N GLN A 90 11.94 12.87 24.74
CA GLN A 90 13.12 12.45 25.51
C GLN A 90 14.22 13.51 25.53
N GLY A 91 14.46 14.19 24.40
CA GLY A 91 15.40 15.30 24.31
C GLY A 91 15.02 16.48 25.21
N GLU A 92 13.74 16.87 25.19
CA GLU A 92 13.20 17.95 26.03
C GLU A 92 13.30 17.62 27.52
N GLU A 93 12.93 16.40 27.93
CA GLU A 93 13.06 15.94 29.32
C GLU A 93 14.51 15.95 29.79
N ALA A 94 15.45 15.47 28.96
CA ALA A 94 16.88 15.51 29.27
C ALA A 94 17.42 16.95 29.39
N GLN A 95 16.93 17.86 28.54
CA GLN A 95 17.30 19.27 28.60
C GLN A 95 16.79 19.94 29.88
N VAL A 96 15.52 19.70 30.26
CA VAL A 96 14.93 20.22 31.50
C VAL A 96 15.68 19.71 32.73
N GLN A 97 16.03 18.41 32.76
CA GLN A 97 16.80 17.83 33.86
C GLN A 97 18.20 18.46 33.98
N ARG A 98 18.88 18.67 32.85
CA ARG A 98 20.18 19.34 32.82
C ARG A 98 20.08 20.78 33.33
N GLU A 99 19.09 21.54 32.88
CA GLU A 99 18.88 22.91 33.34
C GLU A 99 18.60 22.97 34.84
N PHE A 100 17.78 22.06 35.36
CA PHE A 100 17.52 21.94 36.79
C PHE A 100 18.79 21.67 37.58
N LEU A 101 19.62 20.72 37.15
CA LEU A 101 20.88 20.39 37.81
C LEU A 101 21.85 21.59 37.83
N MET A 102 21.94 22.32 36.70
CA MET A 102 22.80 23.50 36.60
C MET A 102 22.33 24.63 37.51
N LYS A 103 21.02 24.92 37.56
CA LYS A 103 20.45 25.91 38.49
C LYS A 103 20.68 25.53 39.94
N HIS A 104 20.49 24.24 40.28
CA HIS A 104 20.73 23.75 41.63
C HIS A 104 22.20 23.92 42.04
N LEU A 105 23.15 23.53 41.17
CA LEU A 105 24.57 23.70 41.44
C LEU A 105 24.94 25.17 41.62
N GLN A 106 24.41 26.06 40.78
CA GLN A 106 24.66 27.49 40.88
C GLN A 106 24.20 28.06 42.23
N LEU A 107 23.02 27.65 42.70
CA LEU A 107 22.50 28.04 44.02
C LEU A 107 23.38 27.51 45.16
N GLN A 108 23.89 26.27 45.06
CA GLN A 108 24.82 25.72 46.05
C GLN A 108 26.11 26.54 46.12
N MET A 109 26.65 26.95 44.96
CA MET A 109 27.83 27.81 44.91
C MET A 109 27.58 29.22 45.46
N GLU A 110 26.39 29.77 45.27
CA GLU A 110 26.01 31.07 45.84
C GLU A 110 25.91 31.00 47.36
N LYS A 111 25.25 29.98 47.92
CA LYS A 111 25.17 29.75 49.37
C LYS A 111 26.54 29.56 50.03
N LEU A 112 27.51 28.98 49.32
CA LEU A 112 28.89 28.83 49.80
C LEU A 112 29.62 30.17 49.85
N LYS A 113 29.29 31.12 48.96
CA LYS A 113 29.87 32.48 48.98
C LYS A 113 29.28 33.37 50.07
N GLU A 114 28.04 33.10 50.50
CA GLU A 114 27.36 33.85 51.56
C GLU A 114 27.70 33.37 52.98
N GLN A 115 28.52 32.33 53.16
CA GLN A 115 28.95 31.94 54.49
C GLN A 115 29.80 33.07 55.12
N PRO A 116 29.47 33.55 56.32
CA PRO A 116 30.24 34.58 56.96
C PRO A 116 31.65 34.06 57.21
N SER A 117 32.67 34.81 56.76
CA SER A 117 34.04 34.54 57.15
C SER A 117 34.10 34.61 58.68
N ILE A 118 34.30 33.47 59.34
CA ILE A 118 34.62 33.43 60.75
C ILE A 118 35.92 34.24 60.89
N PRO A 119 35.94 35.39 61.58
CA PRO A 119 37.18 36.12 61.80
C PRO A 119 38.10 35.25 62.67
N GLU A 120 39.40 35.31 62.37
CA GLU A 120 40.49 34.60 63.06
C GLU A 120 40.38 34.59 64.59
#